data_AF-A0A812PH47-F1
#
_entry.id   AF-A0A812PH47-F1
#
_cell.length_a   1.000
_cell.length_b   1.000
_cell.length_c   1.000
_cell.angle_alpha   90.00
_cell.angle_beta   90.00
_cell.angle_gamma   90.00
#
_symmetry.space_group_name_H-M   'P 1'
#
loop_
_entity.id
_entity.type
_entity.pdbx_description
1 polymer ?
#
loop_
_entity_poly.entity_id
_entity_poly.type
_entity_poly.pdbx_seq_one_letter_code
_entity_poly.pdbx_strand_id
1 'polypeptide(L)'
;MKDELSLRHPPSLARVTVHSPAAQRKFAILAGFVALHGLALQFCIQTSGEAHQAALERVRKLNREHFLNGTKEEDKLPQEQLPSEWAPNPWASASLFATISLHVFFHLLCHWKVGFRAFTLFQPARKVREGFYVQVTPLPHRGRPALVPLTFCETTLRLTFIFQRQHYECLDPGEGGTDPDEEVGEVRLTPCPVNEPLAQYLEATGLGNDDAEHLKTRFGDNLLEVELPTFFQCYKEQLLSPLVIFQIFVALIWAADDFFNYTLMQMLFILTMESTSVFQRLKTMKMLNSMGTKSYGIMVYRGGCWVEKSTSDLVPGDLIELVTVG
;
A
#
# COMPACT_ATOMS: atom_id res chain seq x y z
N MET A 1 27.39 2.19 1.39
CA MET A 1 26.43 2.67 0.37
C MET A 1 26.58 1.95 -0.98
N LYS A 2 27.36 0.86 -1.11
CA LYS A 2 27.60 0.11 -2.37
C LYS A 2 26.89 -1.26 -2.42
N ASP A 3 25.85 -1.48 -1.60
CA ASP A 3 25.23 -2.81 -1.41
C ASP A 3 23.90 -3.00 -2.15
N GLU A 4 23.51 -2.05 -3.00
CA GLU A 4 22.22 -2.06 -3.68
C GLU A 4 22.39 -2.53 -5.13
N LEU A 5 21.76 -3.66 -5.48
CA LEU A 5 21.67 -4.09 -6.87
C LEU A 5 20.68 -3.19 -7.61
N SER A 6 21.22 -2.29 -8.42
CA SER A 6 20.43 -1.49 -9.36
C SER A 6 20.44 -2.21 -10.71
N LEU A 7 19.27 -2.61 -11.19
CA LEU A 7 19.15 -3.24 -12.50
C LEU A 7 19.14 -2.17 -13.59
N ARG A 8 19.67 -2.50 -14.78
CA ARG A 8 19.47 -1.67 -15.96
C ARG A 8 17.99 -1.65 -16.33
N HIS A 9 17.51 -0.56 -16.90
CA HIS A 9 16.09 -0.37 -17.14
C HIS A 9 15.85 0.43 -18.41
N PRO A 10 14.67 0.27 -19.04
CA PRO A 10 14.26 1.09 -20.17
C PRO A 10 14.20 2.58 -19.79
N PRO A 11 14.25 3.48 -20.79
CA PRO A 11 14.17 4.93 -20.58
C PRO A 11 12.84 5.40 -19.98
N SER A 12 11.83 4.52 -19.90
CA SER A 12 10.55 4.79 -19.21
C SER A 12 10.68 4.85 -17.69
N LEU A 13 11.72 4.23 -17.12
CA LEU A 13 11.98 4.13 -15.69
C LEU A 13 13.18 5.00 -15.31
N ALA A 14 13.19 5.49 -14.07
CA ALA A 14 14.29 6.31 -13.54
C ALA A 14 15.27 5.48 -12.70
N ARG A 15 14.77 4.46 -11.98
CA ARG A 15 15.58 3.58 -11.13
C ARG A 15 14.83 2.29 -10.80
N VAL A 16 15.55 1.16 -10.80
CA VAL A 16 15.01 -0.15 -10.40
C VAL A 16 15.97 -0.84 -9.45
N THR A 17 15.53 -1.12 -8.22
CA THR A 17 16.37 -1.71 -7.16
C THR A 17 15.71 -2.93 -6.54
N VAL A 18 16.52 -3.94 -6.19
CA VAL A 18 16.02 -5.21 -5.66
C VAL A 18 16.18 -5.25 -4.13
N HIS A 19 15.13 -5.69 -3.46
CA HIS A 19 15.04 -5.76 -2.02
C HIS A 19 14.59 -7.16 -1.55
N SER A 20 15.24 -7.69 -0.53
CA SER A 20 14.83 -8.92 0.15
C SER A 20 13.95 -8.61 1.37
N PRO A 21 12.96 -9.48 1.68
CA PRO A 21 12.17 -9.33 2.89
C PRO A 21 13.06 -9.56 4.13
N ALA A 22 13.18 -8.55 4.99
CA ALA A 22 14.03 -8.60 6.18
C ALA A 22 13.19 -8.76 7.45
N ALA A 23 12.84 -10.00 7.81
CA ALA A 23 12.05 -10.29 9.01
C ALA A 23 12.71 -9.74 10.28
N GLN A 24 14.04 -9.86 10.41
CA GLN A 24 14.79 -9.35 11.56
C GLN A 24 14.65 -7.83 11.75
N ARG A 25 14.64 -7.03 10.68
CA ARG A 25 14.45 -5.57 10.78
C ARG A 25 13.06 -5.24 11.29
N LYS A 26 12.04 -5.94 10.80
CA LYS A 26 10.66 -5.78 11.26
C LYS A 26 10.53 -6.10 12.75
N PHE A 27 11.12 -7.22 13.19
CA PHE A 27 11.12 -7.59 14.60
C PHE A 27 11.91 -6.61 15.47
N ALA A 28 13.07 -6.13 15.01
CA ALA A 28 13.87 -5.17 15.74
C ALA A 28 13.14 -3.82 15.92
N ILE A 29 12.47 -3.32 14.87
CA ILE A 29 11.67 -2.10 14.95
C ILE A 29 10.48 -2.29 15.90
N LEU A 30 9.77 -3.41 15.79
CA LEU A 30 8.65 -3.73 16.68
C LEU A 30 9.12 -3.82 18.13
N ALA A 31 10.22 -4.53 18.40
CA ALA A 31 10.81 -4.65 19.72
C ALA A 31 11.26 -3.28 20.27
N GLY A 32 11.83 -2.43 19.41
CA GLY A 32 12.20 -1.05 19.76
C GLY A 32 11.00 -0.22 20.20
N PHE A 33 9.89 -0.26 19.45
CA PHE A 33 8.66 0.41 19.87
C PHE A 33 8.09 -0.20 21.14
N VAL A 34 8.03 -1.53 21.28
CA VAL A 34 7.54 -2.18 22.51
C VAL A 34 8.35 -1.75 23.73
N ALA A 35 9.67 -1.71 23.62
CA ALA A 35 10.55 -1.24 24.69
C ALA A 35 10.29 0.25 25.02
N LEU A 36 10.14 1.10 24.00
CA LEU A 36 9.83 2.52 24.15
C LEU A 36 8.50 2.76 24.89
N HIS A 37 7.45 2.01 24.52
CA HIS A 37 6.15 2.07 25.20
C HIS A 37 6.26 1.54 26.63
N GLY A 38 7.01 0.46 26.85
CA GLY A 38 7.27 -0.09 28.19
C GLY A 38 7.95 0.91 29.11
N LEU A 39 8.97 1.64 28.62
CA LEU A 39 9.66 2.68 29.39
C LEU A 39 8.73 3.87 29.71
N ALA A 40 7.95 4.34 28.73
CA ALA A 40 7.01 5.43 28.94
C ALA A 40 5.89 5.04 29.93
N LEU A 41 5.36 3.83 29.82
CA LEU A 41 4.35 3.31 30.74
C LEU A 41 4.91 3.14 32.16
N GLN A 42 6.13 2.60 32.29
CA GLN A 42 6.78 2.47 33.59
C GLN A 42 6.97 3.84 34.26
N PHE A 43 7.38 4.85 33.48
CA PHE A 43 7.53 6.22 33.97
C PHE A 43 6.19 6.82 34.40
N CYS A 44 5.12 6.59 33.64
CA CYS A 44 3.76 6.97 34.04
C CYS A 44 3.32 6.28 35.34
N ILE A 45 3.57 4.97 35.49
CA ILE A 45 3.15 4.22 36.68
C ILE A 45 3.91 4.70 37.93
N GLN A 46 5.23 4.89 37.81
CA GLN A 46 6.05 5.36 38.94
C GLN A 46 5.65 6.76 39.40
N THR A 47 5.31 7.66 38.47
CA THR A 47 4.96 9.05 38.80
C THR A 47 3.49 9.24 39.20
N SER A 48 2.59 8.35 38.78
CA SER A 48 1.16 8.41 39.14
C SER A 48 0.84 7.79 40.50
N GLY A 49 1.67 6.86 40.99
CA GLY A 49 1.41 6.13 42.23
C GLY A 49 1.29 7.02 43.47
N GLU A 50 2.22 7.97 43.65
CA GLU A 50 2.27 8.84 44.84
C GLU A 50 1.11 9.85 44.85
N ALA A 51 0.85 10.49 43.71
CA ALA A 51 -0.25 11.43 43.53
C ALA A 51 -1.63 10.77 43.72
N HIS A 52 -1.82 9.57 43.18
CA HIS A 52 -3.08 8.84 43.29
C HIS A 52 -3.37 8.42 44.74
N GLN A 53 -2.36 7.93 45.46
CA GLN A 53 -2.51 7.55 46.88
C GLN A 53 -2.87 8.76 47.75
N ALA A 54 -2.20 9.90 47.55
CA ALA A 54 -2.49 11.14 48.26
C ALA A 54 -3.92 11.66 47.99
N ALA A 55 -4.38 11.59 46.74
CA ALA A 55 -5.76 11.94 46.37
C ALA A 55 -6.78 11.02 47.06
N LEU A 56 -6.52 9.70 47.09
CA LEU A 56 -7.40 8.70 47.71
C LEU A 56 -7.51 8.89 49.23
N GLU A 57 -6.41 9.24 49.88
CA GLU A 57 -6.41 9.58 51.31
C GLU A 57 -7.20 10.85 51.62
N ARG A 58 -7.13 11.88 50.76
CA ARG A 58 -7.90 13.11 50.95
C ARG A 58 -9.40 12.87 50.76
N VAL A 59 -9.80 12.10 49.75
CA VAL A 59 -11.20 11.67 49.58
C VAL A 59 -11.68 10.86 50.79
N ARG A 60 -10.86 9.96 51.32
CA ARG A 60 -11.18 9.21 52.55
C ARG A 60 -11.36 10.11 53.77
N LYS A 61 -10.55 11.17 53.91
CA LYS A 61 -10.68 12.16 54.99
C LYS A 61 -11.98 12.97 54.86
N LEU A 62 -12.24 13.53 53.67
CA LEU A 62 -13.48 14.26 53.36
C LEU A 62 -14.73 13.39 53.61
N ASN A 63 -14.72 12.13 53.17
CA ASN A 63 -15.81 11.20 53.45
C ASN A 63 -15.97 10.98 54.96
N ARG A 64 -14.88 10.81 55.71
CA ARG A 64 -14.93 10.60 57.16
C ARG A 64 -15.50 11.81 57.91
N GLU A 65 -15.10 13.03 57.53
CA GLU A 65 -15.63 14.28 58.09
C GLU A 65 -17.11 14.48 57.74
N HIS A 66 -17.52 14.13 56.52
CA HIS A 66 -18.92 14.14 56.10
C HIS A 66 -19.78 13.20 56.96
N PHE A 67 -19.32 11.97 57.22
CA PHE A 67 -20.03 11.03 58.10
C PHE A 67 -20.08 11.50 59.57
N LEU A 68 -19.08 12.25 60.05
CA LEU A 68 -19.05 12.80 61.40
C LEU A 68 -19.99 14.00 61.58
N ASN A 69 -20.19 14.81 60.54
CA ASN A 69 -21.03 16.01 60.57
C ASN A 69 -22.53 15.74 60.36
N GLY A 70 -22.94 14.48 60.16
CA GLY A 70 -24.35 14.09 60.12
C GLY A 70 -25.14 14.62 58.90
N THR A 71 -24.45 15.02 57.83
CA THR A 71 -25.05 15.46 56.57
C THR A 71 -25.72 14.27 55.86
N LYS A 72 -26.95 14.49 55.37
CA LYS A 72 -27.77 13.44 54.74
C LYS A 72 -27.16 13.01 53.40
N GLU A 73 -27.37 11.75 53.03
CA GLU A 73 -26.85 11.08 51.82
C GLU A 73 -27.16 11.79 50.48
N GLU A 74 -28.10 12.75 50.49
CA GLU A 74 -28.54 13.49 49.31
C GLU A 74 -27.62 14.67 48.93
N ASP A 75 -26.76 15.14 49.84
CA ASP A 75 -25.72 16.12 49.54
C ASP A 75 -24.54 15.40 48.87
N LYS A 76 -24.61 15.21 47.55
CA LYS A 76 -23.47 14.72 46.77
C LYS A 76 -22.24 15.59 47.10
N LEU A 77 -21.16 14.94 47.56
CA LEU A 77 -19.84 15.56 47.70
C LEU A 77 -19.58 16.47 46.49
N PRO A 78 -19.09 17.70 46.67
CA PRO A 78 -18.66 18.50 45.52
C PRO A 78 -17.65 17.65 44.75
N GLN A 79 -17.97 17.28 43.51
CA GLN A 79 -16.99 16.76 42.56
C GLN A 79 -16.05 17.90 42.21
N GLU A 80 -15.20 18.26 43.17
CA GLU A 80 -14.11 19.19 42.96
C GLU A 80 -13.13 18.47 42.04
N GLN A 81 -12.89 19.07 40.86
CA GLN A 81 -11.88 18.56 39.94
C GLN A 81 -10.57 18.42 40.72
N LEU A 82 -9.98 17.23 40.69
CA LEU A 82 -8.71 16.94 41.36
C LEU A 82 -7.68 18.00 40.93
N PRO A 83 -7.10 18.81 41.84
CA PRO A 83 -6.06 19.79 41.52
C PRO A 83 -4.95 19.18 40.66
N SER A 84 -4.41 20.00 39.75
CA SER A 84 -3.40 19.61 38.75
C SER A 84 -2.15 18.93 39.34
N GLU A 85 -1.88 19.12 40.63
CA GLU A 85 -0.84 18.45 41.40
C GLU A 85 -1.01 16.92 41.47
N TRP A 86 -2.22 16.39 41.23
CA TRP A 86 -2.52 14.95 41.32
C TRP A 86 -2.64 14.24 39.96
N ALA A 87 -2.46 14.97 38.87
CA ALA A 87 -2.26 14.35 37.57
C ALA A 87 -0.90 13.61 37.53
N PRO A 88 -0.75 12.53 36.74
CA PRO A 88 0.59 12.00 36.46
C PRO A 88 1.47 13.15 35.97
N ASN A 89 2.76 13.10 36.34
CA ASN A 89 3.74 14.11 35.96
C ASN A 89 3.52 14.54 34.48
N PRO A 90 3.36 15.84 34.17
CA PRO A 90 3.10 16.31 32.81
C PRO A 90 4.11 15.77 31.78
N TRP A 91 5.35 15.53 32.21
CA TRP A 91 6.38 14.92 31.36
C TRP A 91 6.15 13.43 31.11
N ALA A 92 5.56 12.71 32.06
CA ALA A 92 5.22 11.30 31.88
C ALA A 92 4.08 11.13 30.88
N SER A 93 3.01 11.91 31.02
CA SER A 93 1.91 11.90 30.04
C SER A 93 2.36 12.38 28.67
N ALA A 94 3.19 13.42 28.59
CA ALA A 94 3.79 13.89 27.34
C ALA A 94 4.69 12.81 26.69
N SER A 95 5.47 12.07 27.48
CA SER A 95 6.32 10.99 26.97
C SER A 95 5.48 9.87 26.36
N LEU A 96 4.42 9.42 27.05
CA LEU A 96 3.51 8.39 26.55
C LEU A 96 2.84 8.84 25.24
N PHE A 97 2.31 10.07 25.24
CA PHE A 97 1.72 10.66 24.04
C PHE A 97 2.72 10.69 22.88
N ALA A 98 3.95 11.16 23.10
CA ALA A 98 5.00 11.23 22.10
C ALA A 98 5.37 9.84 21.55
N THR A 99 5.46 8.81 22.40
CA THR A 99 5.74 7.44 21.94
C THR A 99 4.66 6.88 21.02
N ILE A 100 3.39 7.11 21.35
CA ILE A 100 2.24 6.69 20.54
C ILE A 100 2.21 7.45 19.22
N SER A 101 2.35 8.79 19.27
CA SER A 101 2.38 9.63 18.07
C SER A 101 3.55 9.24 17.14
N LEU A 102 4.73 8.98 17.68
CA LEU A 102 5.89 8.53 16.90
C LEU A 102 5.64 7.18 16.23
N HIS A 103 5.01 6.25 16.94
CA HIS A 103 4.69 4.93 16.39
C HIS A 103 3.65 5.02 15.27
N VAL A 104 2.58 5.79 15.45
CA VAL A 104 1.58 6.04 14.40
C VAL A 104 2.23 6.73 13.21
N PHE A 105 3.03 7.77 13.44
CA PHE A 105 3.71 8.51 12.38
C PHE A 105 4.69 7.64 11.58
N PHE A 106 5.39 6.71 12.24
CA PHE A 106 6.25 5.74 11.56
C PHE A 106 5.47 4.89 10.55
N HIS A 107 4.30 4.38 10.94
CA HIS A 107 3.44 3.60 10.02
C HIS A 107 2.88 4.46 8.88
N LEU A 108 2.51 5.71 9.16
CA LEU A 108 2.06 6.65 8.14
C LEU A 108 3.16 6.99 7.14
N LEU A 109 4.40 7.20 7.60
CA LEU A 109 5.55 7.38 6.71
C LEU A 109 5.82 6.14 5.85
N CYS A 110 5.68 4.95 6.41
CA CYS A 110 5.77 3.70 5.63
C CYS A 110 4.67 3.60 4.56
N HIS A 111 3.50 4.16 4.82
CA HIS A 111 2.41 4.20 3.84
C HIS A 111 2.64 5.26 2.77
N TRP A 112 3.04 6.48 3.13
CA TRP A 112 3.18 7.61 2.20
C TRP A 112 4.45 7.59 1.38
N LYS A 113 5.55 7.04 1.91
CA LYS A 113 6.86 7.01 1.25
C LYS A 113 7.32 5.58 1.07
N VAL A 114 7.16 5.09 -0.17
CA VAL A 114 7.61 3.74 -0.56
C VAL A 114 9.12 3.56 -0.32
N GLY A 115 9.94 4.58 -0.61
CA GLY A 115 11.38 4.52 -0.32
C GLY A 115 11.71 4.40 1.18
N PHE A 116 10.94 5.08 2.05
CA PHE A 116 11.11 4.93 3.50
C PHE A 116 10.71 3.52 3.96
N ARG A 117 9.60 3.00 3.43
CA ARG A 117 9.16 1.62 3.68
C ARG A 117 10.19 0.59 3.22
N ALA A 118 10.77 0.78 2.04
CA ALA A 118 11.83 -0.08 1.50
C ALA A 118 13.08 -0.05 2.40
N PHE A 119 13.49 1.15 2.82
CA PHE A 119 14.65 1.34 3.70
C PHE A 119 14.47 0.69 5.08
N THR A 120 13.30 0.85 5.70
CA THR A 120 13.04 0.38 7.07
C THR A 120 12.69 -1.10 7.15
N LEU A 121 11.80 -1.59 6.27
CA LEU A 121 11.24 -2.95 6.37
C LEU A 121 11.96 -3.98 5.51
N PHE A 122 12.77 -3.56 4.55
CA PHE A 122 13.45 -4.45 3.60
C PHE A 122 14.97 -4.25 3.65
N GLN A 123 15.70 -5.21 3.10
CA GLN A 123 17.16 -5.13 2.94
C GLN A 123 17.50 -5.06 1.45
N PRO A 124 18.53 -4.30 1.03
CA PRO A 124 18.99 -4.35 -0.35
C PRO A 124 19.52 -5.75 -0.66
N ALA A 125 19.10 -6.32 -1.78
CA ALA A 125 19.52 -7.64 -2.23
C ALA A 125 20.60 -7.51 -3.31
N ARG A 126 21.55 -8.47 -3.33
CA ARG A 126 22.61 -8.56 -4.35
C ARG A 126 22.29 -9.54 -5.49
N LYS A 127 21.22 -10.34 -5.34
CA LYS A 127 20.79 -11.34 -6.33
C LYS A 127 19.29 -11.22 -6.52
N VAL A 128 18.83 -11.51 -7.74
CA VAL A 128 17.42 -11.60 -8.06
C VAL A 128 16.95 -13.03 -7.76
N ARG A 129 15.88 -13.19 -7.00
CA ARG A 129 15.29 -14.49 -6.63
C ARG A 129 13.78 -14.35 -6.57
N GLU A 130 13.08 -15.47 -6.69
CA GLU A 130 11.64 -15.54 -6.45
C GLU A 130 11.30 -15.09 -5.01
N GLY A 131 10.19 -14.36 -4.85
CA GLY A 131 9.76 -13.85 -3.55
C GLY A 131 10.52 -12.61 -3.05
N PHE A 132 11.43 -12.07 -3.85
CA PHE A 132 12.03 -10.76 -3.59
C PHE A 132 11.12 -9.64 -4.11
N TYR A 133 11.37 -8.43 -3.65
CA TYR A 133 10.62 -7.25 -4.04
C TYR A 133 11.47 -6.32 -4.89
N VAL A 134 10.89 -5.75 -5.92
CA VAL A 134 11.53 -4.74 -6.76
C VAL A 134 10.90 -3.39 -6.45
N GLN A 135 11.75 -2.41 -6.11
CA GLN A 135 11.35 -1.02 -6.02
C GLN A 135 11.53 -0.38 -7.40
N VAL A 136 10.40 -0.05 -8.03
CA VAL A 136 10.38 0.64 -9.33
C VAL A 136 10.11 2.11 -9.10
N THR A 137 11.03 2.96 -9.56
CA THR A 137 10.88 4.42 -9.52
C THR A 137 10.65 4.93 -10.95
N PRO A 138 9.42 5.36 -11.29
CA PRO A 138 9.15 5.93 -12.59
C PRO A 138 9.76 7.33 -12.72
N LEU A 139 9.79 7.86 -13.94
CA LEU A 139 10.10 9.27 -14.18
C LEU A 139 9.13 10.18 -13.39
N PRO A 140 9.55 11.41 -13.00
CA PRO A 140 8.73 12.30 -12.16
C PRO A 140 7.32 12.59 -12.68
N HIS A 141 7.10 12.50 -13.99
CA HIS A 141 5.83 12.78 -14.66
C HIS A 141 5.02 11.51 -15.01
N ARG A 142 5.53 10.30 -14.70
CA ARG A 142 4.89 9.01 -15.04
C ARG A 142 4.36 8.26 -13.83
N GLY A 143 3.93 8.96 -12.79
CA GLY A 143 3.27 8.38 -11.63
C GLY A 143 4.16 8.23 -10.40
N ARG A 144 3.82 7.27 -9.53
CA ARG A 144 4.43 7.11 -8.20
C ARG A 144 5.30 5.85 -8.12
N PRO A 145 6.36 5.86 -7.31
CA PRO A 145 7.16 4.66 -7.07
C PRO A 145 6.32 3.60 -6.36
N ALA A 146 6.58 2.33 -6.65
CA ALA A 146 5.92 1.21 -6.01
C ALA A 146 6.92 0.08 -5.71
N LEU A 147 6.56 -0.75 -4.73
CA LEU A 147 7.28 -1.96 -4.38
C LEU A 147 6.45 -3.15 -4.87
N VAL A 148 6.98 -3.90 -5.83
CA VAL A 148 6.26 -4.98 -6.53
C VAL A 148 6.95 -6.32 -6.24
N PRO A 149 6.21 -7.40 -5.93
CA PRO A 149 6.81 -8.72 -5.77
C PRO A 149 7.30 -9.28 -7.11
N LEU A 150 8.42 -10.01 -7.09
CA LEU A 150 8.90 -10.79 -8.22
C LEU A 150 8.24 -12.17 -8.22
N THR A 151 7.66 -12.51 -9.36
CA THR A 151 7.04 -13.82 -9.62
C THR A 151 7.89 -14.57 -10.64
N PHE A 152 8.08 -15.88 -10.43
CA PHE A 152 8.69 -16.72 -11.44
C PHE A 152 7.63 -17.11 -12.48
N CYS A 153 7.94 -16.95 -13.76
CA CYS A 153 7.07 -17.36 -14.86
C CYS A 153 7.60 -18.67 -15.44
N GLU A 154 6.85 -19.77 -15.26
CA GLU A 154 7.24 -21.10 -15.73
C GLU A 154 7.39 -21.16 -17.26
N THR A 155 6.59 -20.40 -18.01
CA THR A 155 6.60 -20.39 -19.49
C THR A 155 7.84 -19.74 -20.07
N THR A 156 8.34 -18.68 -19.44
CA THR A 156 9.53 -17.96 -19.91
C THR A 156 10.79 -18.38 -19.17
N LEU A 157 10.64 -19.19 -18.11
CA LEU A 157 11.69 -19.55 -17.15
C LEU A 157 12.41 -18.32 -16.58
N ARG A 158 11.70 -17.18 -16.48
CA ARG A 158 12.24 -15.87 -16.10
C ARG A 158 11.46 -15.26 -14.95
N LEU A 159 12.13 -14.38 -14.22
CA LEU A 159 11.50 -13.58 -13.18
C LEU A 159 10.79 -12.39 -13.82
N THR A 160 9.51 -12.25 -13.53
CA THR A 160 8.67 -11.19 -14.08
C THR A 160 8.01 -10.39 -12.97
N PHE A 161 7.62 -9.17 -13.30
CA PHE A 161 6.75 -8.36 -12.45
C PHE A 161 5.88 -7.44 -13.31
N ILE A 162 4.76 -7.01 -12.74
CA ILE A 162 3.83 -6.10 -13.40
C ILE A 162 3.91 -4.74 -12.71
N PHE A 163 4.24 -3.70 -13.46
CA PHE A 163 4.22 -2.33 -12.96
C PHE A 163 3.45 -1.43 -13.93
N GLN A 164 2.48 -0.67 -13.42
CA GLN A 164 1.62 0.19 -14.24
C GLN A 164 0.98 -0.53 -15.44
N ARG A 165 0.53 -1.79 -15.23
CA ARG A 165 -0.08 -2.65 -16.26
C ARG A 165 0.86 -3.04 -17.41
N GLN A 166 2.16 -2.94 -17.20
CA GLN A 166 3.17 -3.40 -18.15
C GLN A 166 3.92 -4.59 -17.54
N HIS A 167 4.14 -5.61 -18.38
CA HIS A 167 4.91 -6.79 -18.03
C HIS A 167 6.40 -6.51 -18.24
N TYR A 168 7.17 -6.75 -17.21
CA TYR A 168 8.62 -6.63 -17.22
C TYR A 168 9.25 -8.00 -16.99
N GLU A 169 10.28 -8.31 -17.78
CA GLU A 169 11.14 -9.48 -17.63
C GLU A 169 12.48 -9.03 -17.05
N CYS A 170 12.96 -9.72 -16.02
CA CYS A 170 14.32 -9.60 -15.52
C CYS A 170 15.22 -10.59 -16.27
N LEU A 171 16.27 -10.07 -16.89
CA LEU A 171 17.33 -10.82 -17.56
C LEU A 171 18.53 -10.98 -16.64
N ASP A 172 19.11 -12.16 -16.68
CA ASP A 172 20.39 -12.41 -16.03
C ASP A 172 21.54 -11.72 -16.80
N PRO A 173 22.63 -11.36 -16.09
CA PRO A 173 23.80 -10.74 -16.71
C PRO A 173 24.31 -11.55 -17.91
N GLY A 174 24.49 -10.89 -19.06
CA GLY A 174 24.98 -11.49 -20.31
C GLY A 174 23.90 -11.90 -21.34
N GLU A 175 22.62 -12.01 -20.96
CA GLU A 175 21.53 -12.32 -21.93
C GLU A 175 20.98 -11.08 -22.67
N GLY A 176 21.26 -9.87 -22.18
CA GLY A 176 20.73 -8.60 -22.69
C GLY A 176 21.29 -8.12 -24.04
N GLY A 177 22.18 -8.89 -24.68
CA GLY A 177 22.76 -8.54 -25.99
C GLY A 177 23.69 -7.33 -26.00
N THR A 178 24.04 -6.79 -24.83
CA THR A 178 25.03 -5.72 -24.67
C THR A 178 26.17 -6.26 -23.81
N ASP A 179 27.35 -6.38 -24.42
CA ASP A 179 28.65 -6.84 -23.88
C ASP A 179 28.67 -8.04 -22.89
N PRO A 180 29.36 -9.15 -23.22
CA PRO A 180 29.44 -10.36 -22.39
C PRO A 180 30.19 -10.21 -21.04
N ASP A 181 30.78 -9.05 -20.75
CA ASP A 181 31.49 -8.73 -19.50
C ASP A 181 30.59 -8.05 -18.43
N GLU A 182 29.27 -7.95 -18.65
CA GLU A 182 28.38 -7.21 -17.75
C GLU A 182 27.88 -8.05 -16.55
N GLU A 183 28.30 -7.67 -15.33
CA GLU A 183 27.90 -8.33 -14.06
C GLU A 183 26.47 -7.97 -13.57
N VAL A 184 25.76 -7.07 -14.26
CA VAL A 184 24.48 -6.49 -13.78
C VAL A 184 23.32 -6.94 -14.66
N GLY A 185 22.29 -7.53 -14.04
CA GLY A 185 21.05 -7.90 -14.75
C GLY A 185 20.26 -6.70 -15.29
N GLU A 186 19.49 -6.94 -16.35
CA GLU A 186 18.67 -5.93 -17.02
C GLU A 186 17.17 -6.22 -16.82
N VAL A 187 16.38 -5.17 -16.68
CA VAL A 187 14.92 -5.26 -16.72
C VAL A 187 14.46 -4.68 -18.05
N ARG A 188 13.70 -5.47 -18.82
CA ARG A 188 13.10 -5.01 -20.07
C ARG A 188 11.59 -5.21 -20.06
N LEU A 189 10.90 -4.43 -20.90
CA LEU A 189 9.53 -4.72 -21.26
C LEU A 189 9.49 -6.06 -22.02
N THR A 190 8.49 -6.89 -21.76
CA THR A 190 8.26 -8.11 -22.53
C THR A 190 8.17 -7.75 -24.02
N PRO A 191 9.09 -8.22 -24.87
CA PRO A 191 9.13 -7.82 -26.27
C PRO A 191 7.96 -8.45 -27.02
N CYS A 192 7.16 -7.63 -27.68
CA CYS A 192 6.15 -8.09 -28.62
C CYS A 192 6.80 -8.31 -30.01
N PRO A 193 6.44 -9.38 -30.74
CA PRO A 193 6.98 -9.68 -32.06
C PRO A 193 6.40 -8.75 -33.14
N VAL A 194 6.85 -7.49 -33.16
CA VAL A 194 6.35 -6.45 -34.08
C VAL A 194 7.36 -6.12 -35.20
N ASN A 195 8.63 -6.49 -35.03
CA ASN A 195 9.72 -6.10 -35.92
C ASN A 195 10.35 -7.28 -36.66
N GLU A 196 9.60 -8.35 -36.88
CA GLU A 196 10.08 -9.50 -37.65
C GLU A 196 10.20 -9.16 -39.15
N PRO A 197 11.06 -9.84 -39.92
CA PRO A 197 11.18 -9.59 -41.35
C PRO A 197 9.85 -9.87 -42.07
N LEU A 198 9.54 -9.07 -43.09
CA LEU A 198 8.28 -9.17 -43.86
C LEU A 198 8.01 -10.60 -44.38
N ALA A 199 9.05 -11.33 -44.77
CA ALA A 199 8.94 -12.72 -45.22
C ALA A 199 8.25 -13.62 -44.19
N GLN A 200 8.56 -13.46 -42.90
CA GLN A 200 7.97 -14.25 -41.83
C GLN A 200 6.47 -13.97 -41.66
N TYR A 201 6.02 -12.73 -41.88
CA TYR A 201 4.60 -12.40 -41.86
C TYR A 201 3.86 -12.97 -43.08
N LEU A 202 4.51 -13.03 -44.25
CA LEU A 202 3.93 -13.59 -45.47
C LEU A 202 3.81 -15.12 -45.42
N GLU A 203 4.72 -15.79 -44.70
CA GLU A 203 4.73 -17.25 -44.51
C GLU A 203 3.83 -17.74 -43.36
N ALA A 204 3.16 -16.82 -42.64
CA ALA A 204 2.33 -17.17 -41.50
C ALA A 204 1.10 -18.00 -41.93
N THR A 205 0.99 -19.23 -41.43
CA THR A 205 -0.10 -20.18 -41.72
C THR A 205 -1.13 -20.29 -40.57
N GLY A 206 -1.10 -19.36 -39.62
CA GLY A 206 -1.93 -19.37 -38.41
C GLY A 206 -1.28 -20.14 -37.26
N LEU A 207 -1.84 -19.98 -36.06
CA LEU A 207 -1.30 -20.57 -34.83
C LEU A 207 -1.90 -21.95 -34.55
N GLY A 208 -1.09 -22.86 -34.01
CA GLY A 208 -1.62 -24.04 -33.33
C GLY A 208 -2.42 -23.66 -32.08
N ASN A 209 -3.37 -24.49 -31.66
CA ASN A 209 -4.12 -24.24 -30.42
C ASN A 209 -3.18 -24.25 -29.20
N ASP A 210 -2.23 -25.18 -29.15
CA ASP A 210 -1.26 -25.29 -28.05
C ASP A 210 -0.32 -24.07 -28.03
N ASP A 211 0.18 -23.65 -29.20
CA ASP A 211 1.02 -22.46 -29.34
C ASP A 211 0.29 -21.18 -28.89
N ALA A 212 -1.00 -21.07 -29.22
CA ALA A 212 -1.84 -19.95 -28.79
C ALA A 212 -2.01 -19.92 -27.27
N GLU A 213 -2.23 -21.06 -26.61
CA GLU A 213 -2.31 -21.14 -25.15
C GLU A 213 -0.96 -20.81 -24.48
N HIS A 214 0.15 -21.24 -25.07
CA HIS A 214 1.50 -20.88 -24.60
C HIS A 214 1.76 -19.37 -24.71
N LEU A 215 1.38 -18.74 -25.83
CA LEU A 215 1.51 -17.30 -26.03
C LEU A 215 0.55 -16.50 -25.14
N LYS A 216 -0.66 -17.03 -24.92
CA LYS A 216 -1.65 -16.45 -24.00
C LYS A 216 -1.12 -16.44 -22.56
N THR A 217 -0.46 -17.51 -22.14
CA THR A 217 0.19 -17.57 -20.82
C THR A 217 1.32 -16.55 -20.68
N ARG A 218 2.04 -16.25 -21.78
CA ARG A 218 3.14 -15.29 -21.79
C ARG A 218 2.70 -13.82 -21.84
N PHE A 219 1.76 -13.48 -22.72
CA PHE A 219 1.34 -12.10 -22.98
C PHE A 219 0.09 -11.69 -22.20
N GLY A 220 -0.67 -12.65 -21.68
CA GLY A 220 -1.97 -12.42 -21.06
C GLY A 220 -3.11 -12.27 -22.07
N ASP A 221 -4.30 -11.95 -21.55
CA ASP A 221 -5.47 -11.66 -22.37
C ASP A 221 -5.34 -10.30 -23.07
N ASN A 222 -5.92 -10.20 -24.27
CA ASN A 222 -6.08 -8.93 -24.98
C ASN A 222 -7.27 -8.13 -24.43
N LEU A 223 -7.20 -7.80 -23.14
CA LEU A 223 -8.23 -7.07 -22.41
C LEU A 223 -7.62 -5.86 -21.70
N LEU A 224 -8.09 -4.67 -22.07
CA LEU A 224 -7.74 -3.44 -21.36
C LEU A 224 -8.65 -3.24 -20.13
N GLU A 225 -8.82 -4.24 -19.27
CA GLU A 225 -9.68 -4.12 -18.10
C GLU A 225 -9.00 -3.31 -16.99
N VAL A 226 -9.67 -2.27 -16.52
CA VAL A 226 -9.25 -1.51 -15.33
C VAL A 226 -10.03 -2.06 -14.15
N GLU A 227 -9.33 -2.78 -13.26
CA GLU A 227 -9.91 -3.21 -11.99
C GLU A 227 -10.35 -1.98 -11.19
N LEU A 228 -11.65 -1.85 -10.97
CA LEU A 228 -12.19 -0.77 -10.16
C LEU A 228 -11.90 -1.10 -8.69
N PRO A 229 -11.21 -0.21 -7.94
CA PRO A 229 -10.99 -0.44 -6.53
C PRO A 229 -12.34 -0.45 -5.80
N THR A 230 -12.40 -1.22 -4.72
CA THR A 230 -13.62 -1.27 -3.89
C THR A 230 -13.81 0.05 -3.14
N PHE A 231 -15.07 0.37 -2.81
CA PHE A 231 -15.40 1.55 -1.99
C PHE A 231 -14.55 1.63 -0.73
N PHE A 232 -14.42 0.52 -0.01
CA PHE A 232 -13.67 0.49 1.24
C PHE A 232 -12.16 0.70 1.05
N GLN A 233 -11.57 0.19 -0.03
CA GLN A 233 -10.16 0.45 -0.34
C GLN A 233 -9.91 1.94 -0.60
N CYS A 234 -10.72 2.57 -1.46
CA CYS A 234 -10.61 4.01 -1.71
C CYS A 234 -10.88 4.85 -0.46
N TYR A 235 -11.86 4.44 0.34
CA TYR A 235 -12.19 5.13 1.58
C TYR A 235 -11.06 5.04 2.61
N LYS A 236 -10.44 3.87 2.76
CA LYS A 236 -9.25 3.71 3.61
C LYS A 236 -8.09 4.60 3.13
N GLU A 237 -7.82 4.63 1.83
CA GLU A 237 -6.78 5.52 1.26
C GLU A 237 -7.08 6.99 1.56
N GLN A 238 -8.35 7.40 1.44
CA GLN A 238 -8.80 8.76 1.71
C GLN A 238 -8.66 9.13 3.19
N LEU A 239 -9.07 8.24 4.10
CA LEU A 239 -8.91 8.45 5.55
C LEU A 239 -7.45 8.50 5.99
N LEU A 240 -6.54 7.86 5.23
CA LEU A 240 -5.09 7.93 5.46
C LEU A 240 -4.44 9.18 4.84
N SER A 241 -5.25 10.12 4.34
CA SER A 241 -4.78 11.44 3.92
C SER A 241 -4.27 12.25 5.13
N PRO A 242 -3.15 12.98 5.01
CA PRO A 242 -2.62 13.80 6.10
C PRO A 242 -3.65 14.74 6.72
N LEU A 243 -4.54 15.32 5.89
CA LEU A 243 -5.57 16.26 6.34
C LEU A 243 -6.62 15.57 7.22
N VAL A 244 -7.15 14.44 6.79
CA VAL A 244 -8.22 13.71 7.50
C VAL A 244 -7.69 13.15 8.82
N ILE A 245 -6.48 12.58 8.82
CA ILE A 245 -5.83 12.10 10.05
C ILE A 245 -5.68 13.25 11.05
N PHE A 246 -5.25 14.43 10.59
CA PHE A 246 -5.12 15.59 11.46
C PHE A 246 -6.47 16.05 12.01
N GLN A 247 -7.53 16.06 11.20
CA GLN A 247 -8.87 16.40 11.64
C GLN A 247 -9.40 15.42 12.70
N ILE A 248 -9.22 14.11 12.48
CA ILE A 248 -9.58 13.06 13.46
C ILE A 248 -8.78 13.25 14.75
N PHE A 249 -7.49 13.52 14.63
CA PHE A 249 -6.61 13.75 15.78
C PHE A 249 -7.07 14.95 16.62
N VAL A 250 -7.37 16.08 16.00
CA VAL A 250 -7.90 17.26 16.70
C VAL A 250 -9.26 16.95 17.34
N ALA A 251 -10.15 16.24 16.64
CA ALA A 251 -11.44 15.84 17.20
C ALA A 251 -11.30 14.95 18.44
N LEU A 252 -10.30 14.05 18.46
CA LEU A 252 -10.00 13.21 19.64
C LEU A 252 -9.48 14.03 20.83
N ILE A 253 -8.69 15.09 20.59
CA ILE A 253 -8.25 15.99 21.67
C ILE A 253 -9.46 16.71 22.27
N TRP A 254 -10.35 17.23 21.45
CA TRP A 254 -11.58 17.88 21.93
C TRP A 254 -12.49 16.89 22.67
N ALA A 255 -12.52 15.63 22.26
CA ALA A 255 -13.30 14.60 22.94
C ALA A 255 -12.75 14.28 24.33
N ALA A 256 -11.44 14.48 24.55
CA ALA A 256 -10.79 14.32 25.84
C ALA A 256 -10.99 15.52 26.79
N ASP A 257 -11.45 16.67 26.28
CA ASP A 257 -11.67 17.92 27.03
C ASP A 257 -13.18 18.14 27.33
N ASP A 258 -13.91 17.07 27.66
CA ASP A 258 -15.35 17.07 28.01
C ASP A 258 -16.35 17.51 26.91
N PHE A 259 -15.90 17.77 25.67
CA PHE A 259 -16.79 18.10 24.53
C PHE A 259 -17.21 16.86 23.71
N PHE A 260 -17.47 15.72 24.35
CA PHE A 260 -17.74 14.44 23.65
C PHE A 260 -18.94 14.49 22.69
N ASN A 261 -20.06 15.10 23.10
CA ASN A 261 -21.27 15.15 22.27
C ASN A 261 -21.07 15.96 20.98
N TYR A 262 -20.38 17.10 21.07
CA TYR A 262 -20.10 17.96 19.91
C TYR A 262 -19.08 17.31 18.96
N THR A 263 -18.05 16.69 19.52
CA THR A 263 -17.00 16.04 18.75
C THR A 263 -17.50 14.80 18.02
N LEU A 264 -18.42 14.04 18.60
CA LEU A 264 -19.06 12.91 17.92
C LEU A 264 -19.80 13.34 16.65
N MET A 265 -20.58 14.43 16.73
CA MET A 265 -21.30 14.97 15.58
C MET A 265 -20.33 15.50 14.51
N GLN A 266 -19.26 16.20 14.93
CA GLN A 266 -18.21 16.67 14.02
C GLN A 266 -17.50 15.52 13.30
N MET A 267 -17.16 14.45 14.02
CA MET A 267 -16.54 13.26 13.45
C MET A 267 -17.45 12.59 12.41
N LEU A 268 -18.74 12.47 12.70
CA LEU A 268 -19.71 11.93 11.74
C LEU A 268 -19.79 12.78 10.46
N PHE A 269 -19.74 14.10 10.60
CA PHE A 269 -19.71 15.00 9.44
C PHE A 269 -18.47 14.80 8.58
N ILE A 270 -17.28 14.70 9.20
CA ILE A 270 -16.01 14.42 8.48
C ILE A 270 -16.12 13.10 7.72
N LEU A 271 -16.52 12.01 8.37
CA LEU A 271 -16.63 10.69 7.74
C LEU A 271 -17.64 10.68 6.58
N THR A 272 -18.77 11.38 6.72
CA THR A 272 -19.80 11.48 5.67
C THR A 272 -19.31 12.28 4.46
N MET A 273 -18.58 13.37 4.71
CA MET A 273 -17.97 14.18 3.64
C MET A 273 -16.92 13.40 2.86
N GLU A 274 -16.02 12.71 3.56
CA GLU A 274 -14.99 11.87 2.91
C GLU A 274 -15.61 10.69 2.14
N SER A 275 -16.66 10.07 2.70
CA SER A 275 -17.43 9.03 2.02
C SER A 275 -18.05 9.54 0.72
N THR A 276 -18.66 10.74 0.76
CA THR A 276 -19.25 11.38 -0.42
C THR A 276 -18.21 11.68 -1.50
N SER A 277 -17.03 12.18 -1.10
CA SER A 277 -15.89 12.42 -2.00
C SER A 277 -15.43 11.15 -2.71
N VAL A 278 -15.30 10.04 -1.95
CA VAL A 278 -14.92 8.74 -2.50
C VAL A 278 -15.99 8.18 -3.42
N PHE A 279 -17.26 8.35 -3.08
CA PHE A 279 -18.38 7.95 -3.92
C PHE A 279 -18.36 8.66 -5.28
N GLN A 280 -18.14 9.99 -5.28
CA GLN A 280 -18.00 10.77 -6.51
C GLN A 280 -16.80 10.28 -7.35
N ARG A 281 -15.64 10.08 -6.73
CA ARG A 281 -14.44 9.55 -7.40
C ARG A 281 -14.70 8.20 -8.05
N LEU A 282 -15.35 7.27 -7.34
CA LEU A 282 -15.68 5.93 -7.86
C LEU A 282 -16.71 5.98 -8.98
N LYS A 283 -17.72 6.84 -8.87
CA LYS A 283 -18.71 7.05 -9.94
C LYS A 283 -18.02 7.50 -11.22
N THR A 284 -17.09 8.46 -11.13
CA THR A 284 -16.30 8.92 -12.28
C THR A 284 -15.44 7.81 -12.87
N MET A 285 -14.73 7.04 -12.04
CA MET A 285 -13.92 5.91 -12.52
C MET A 285 -14.76 4.83 -13.22
N LYS A 286 -15.93 4.51 -12.67
CA LYS A 286 -16.87 3.56 -13.27
C LYS A 286 -17.41 4.07 -14.61
N MET A 287 -17.73 5.36 -14.70
CA MET A 287 -18.16 5.98 -15.95
C MET A 287 -17.05 5.91 -17.01
N LEU A 288 -15.81 6.29 -16.67
CA LEU A 288 -14.67 6.19 -17.58
C LEU A 288 -14.42 4.74 -18.04
N ASN A 289 -14.51 3.77 -17.14
CA ASN A 289 -14.36 2.36 -17.49
C ASN A 289 -15.48 1.86 -18.41
N SER A 290 -16.71 2.34 -18.23
CA SER A 290 -17.84 1.97 -19.09
C SER A 290 -17.75 2.50 -20.53
N MET A 291 -16.89 3.49 -20.77
CA MET A 291 -16.59 4.03 -22.09
C MET A 291 -15.50 3.20 -22.81
N GLY A 292 -14.93 2.19 -22.16
CA GLY A 292 -13.96 1.28 -22.76
C GLY A 292 -14.56 0.39 -23.84
N THR A 293 -13.70 -0.10 -24.73
CA THR A 293 -14.07 -1.06 -25.79
C THR A 293 -14.47 -2.40 -25.17
N LYS A 294 -15.69 -2.86 -25.47
CA LYS A 294 -16.16 -4.19 -25.07
C LYS A 294 -15.62 -5.25 -26.04
N SER A 295 -15.35 -6.44 -25.52
CA SER A 295 -14.99 -7.59 -26.34
C SER A 295 -16.17 -8.03 -27.20
N TYR A 296 -15.90 -8.29 -28.47
CA TYR A 296 -16.82 -8.89 -29.44
C TYR A 296 -16.18 -10.11 -30.11
N GLY A 297 -17.00 -10.95 -30.75
CA GLY A 297 -16.57 -12.14 -31.48
C GLY A 297 -15.93 -11.80 -32.82
N ILE A 298 -14.81 -12.45 -33.13
CA ILE A 298 -14.09 -12.34 -34.40
C ILE A 298 -13.64 -13.74 -34.85
N MET A 299 -13.58 -13.94 -36.17
CA MET A 299 -13.09 -15.18 -36.76
C MET A 299 -11.56 -15.20 -36.74
N VAL A 300 -11.00 -16.25 -36.14
CA VAL A 300 -9.55 -16.46 -35.99
C VAL A 300 -9.17 -17.79 -36.62
N TYR A 301 -8.07 -17.83 -37.36
CA TYR A 301 -7.55 -19.05 -37.97
C TYR A 301 -6.56 -19.75 -37.04
N ARG A 302 -7.00 -20.85 -36.40
CA ARG A 302 -6.18 -21.65 -35.47
C ARG A 302 -6.30 -23.14 -35.80
N GLY A 303 -5.19 -23.88 -35.71
CA GLY A 303 -5.18 -25.34 -35.93
C GLY A 303 -5.65 -25.76 -37.34
N GLY A 304 -5.54 -24.87 -38.33
CA GLY A 304 -5.94 -25.13 -39.70
C GLY A 304 -7.42 -24.88 -40.03
N CYS A 305 -8.22 -24.38 -39.08
CA CYS A 305 -9.63 -24.04 -39.30
C CYS A 305 -9.98 -22.63 -38.77
N TRP A 306 -11.05 -22.04 -39.33
CA TRP A 306 -11.60 -20.79 -38.85
C TRP A 306 -12.52 -21.05 -37.66
N VAL A 307 -12.25 -20.39 -36.54
CA VAL A 307 -12.99 -20.53 -35.28
C VAL A 307 -13.40 -19.15 -34.78
N GLU A 308 -14.66 -19.00 -34.36
CA GLU A 308 -15.12 -17.78 -33.70
C GLU A 308 -14.55 -17.71 -32.28
N LYS A 309 -13.82 -16.63 -31.97
CA LYS A 309 -13.25 -16.37 -30.65
C LYS A 309 -13.52 -14.93 -30.24
N SER A 310 -13.44 -14.67 -28.93
CA SER A 310 -13.54 -13.31 -28.42
C SER A 310 -12.26 -12.53 -28.74
N THR A 311 -12.41 -11.24 -29.04
CA THR A 311 -11.28 -10.29 -29.16
C THR A 311 -10.36 -10.25 -27.95
N SER A 312 -10.86 -10.66 -26.77
CA SER A 312 -10.08 -10.83 -25.54
C SER A 312 -9.06 -11.97 -25.60
N ASP A 313 -9.30 -12.98 -26.42
CA ASP A 313 -8.48 -14.20 -26.50
C ASP A 313 -7.39 -14.11 -27.57
N LEU A 314 -7.28 -12.96 -28.25
CA LEU A 314 -6.30 -12.75 -29.31
C LEU A 314 -4.89 -12.69 -28.75
N VAL A 315 -3.96 -13.33 -29.44
CA VAL A 315 -2.54 -13.32 -29.12
C VAL A 315 -1.71 -12.83 -30.31
N PRO A 316 -0.49 -12.31 -30.08
CA PRO A 316 0.40 -11.95 -31.18
C PRO A 316 0.65 -13.14 -32.11
N GLY A 317 0.42 -12.94 -33.42
CA GLY A 317 0.59 -13.97 -34.44
C GLY A 317 -0.71 -14.62 -34.93
N ASP A 318 -1.85 -14.36 -34.27
CA ASP A 318 -3.15 -14.82 -34.77
C ASP A 318 -3.49 -14.19 -36.14
N LEU A 319 -4.04 -15.01 -37.03
CA LEU A 319 -4.66 -14.54 -38.26
C LEU A 319 -6.15 -14.31 -38.02
N ILE A 320 -6.61 -13.09 -38.29
CA ILE A 320 -7.98 -12.67 -38.07
C ILE A 320 -8.65 -12.26 -39.38
N GLU A 321 -9.96 -12.51 -39.48
CA GLU A 321 -10.78 -11.99 -40.56
C GLU A 321 -11.45 -10.68 -40.12
N LEU A 322 -11.16 -9.59 -40.82
CA LEU A 322 -11.79 -8.29 -40.58
C LEU A 322 -13.04 -8.15 -41.45
N VAL A 323 -14.21 -8.28 -40.84
CA VAL A 323 -15.47 -7.96 -41.51
C VAL A 323 -15.71 -6.46 -41.38
N THR A 324 -15.60 -5.75 -42.50
CA THR A 324 -15.93 -4.32 -42.53
C THR A 324 -17.44 -4.20 -42.50
N VAL A 325 -18.00 -3.81 -41.35
CA VAL A 325 -19.44 -3.49 -41.25
C VAL A 325 -19.64 -2.14 -41.92
N GLY A 326 -20.27 -2.15 -43.11
CA GLY A 326 -20.60 -0.95 -43.90
C GLY A 326 -21.75 -0.14 -43.34
#